data_AF-A0AA38UKE9-F1
#
_entry.id   AF-A0AA38UKE9-F1
#
_cell.length_a   1.000
_cell.length_b   1.000
_cell.length_c   1.000
_cell.angle_alpha   90.00
_cell.angle_beta   90.00
_cell.angle_gamma   90.00
#
_symmetry.space_group_name_H-M   'P 1'
#
loop_
_entity.id
_entity.type
_entity.pdbx_description
1 polymer ?
#
loop_
_entity_poly.entity_id
_entity_poly.type
_entity_poly.pdbx_seq_one_letter_code
_entity_poly.pdbx_strand_id
1 'polypeptide(L)'
;MSKWTPEETWKLINELKLSNNFKVLYGQETDENSSGDTKHAVHQRIAGVLFESREELESTFKKKVRELKKTGEGVEEYYYIAPSGPDHDTDGRAKTIWDRIKIEFPYFPDLYRVWSTKPNLVPICATTGVGPNGPQFVLIQAVPTSTPSGPSDDPEVPDPKTPTAIPLAPPSPSPSPAVALQSGSKPRSSAFSSLLSVDSSTGVPSKSPTAVSPKKSFEDKMIGIQREMMQNAEKRAEEEHKVKRMRKERKAEDQRLKRRGLWEEARKTLLAEYQSGLITAEQFQQEKQKLEERYGSPRKHRRLSPDWDYNHMDEEFGHQGSSMSGLFGENDN
;
A
#
# COMPACT_ATOMS: atom_id res chain seq x y z
N MET A 1 -11.59 -17.41 -12.80
CA MET A 1 -12.63 -16.49 -13.32
C MET A 1 -13.11 -15.69 -12.13
N SER A 2 -13.19 -14.37 -12.25
CA SER A 2 -13.56 -13.51 -11.11
C SER A 2 -15.01 -13.81 -10.71
N LYS A 3 -15.29 -13.93 -9.40
CA LYS A 3 -16.62 -14.27 -8.88
C LYS A 3 -17.64 -13.12 -8.99
N TRP A 4 -17.20 -11.96 -9.48
CA TRP A 4 -18.01 -10.76 -9.55
C TRP A 4 -18.96 -10.78 -10.72
N THR A 5 -20.23 -10.52 -10.45
CA THR A 5 -21.14 -10.11 -11.50
C THR A 5 -20.82 -8.68 -11.94
N PRO A 6 -21.09 -8.35 -13.21
CA PRO A 6 -20.99 -6.97 -13.69
C PRO A 6 -21.76 -5.95 -12.84
N GLU A 7 -22.92 -6.34 -12.34
CA GLU A 7 -23.82 -5.48 -11.57
C GLU A 7 -23.24 -5.13 -10.20
N GLU A 8 -22.68 -6.11 -9.49
CA GLU A 8 -22.01 -5.88 -8.19
C GLU A 8 -20.79 -4.96 -8.34
N THR A 9 -20.03 -5.14 -9.41
CA THR A 9 -18.85 -4.31 -9.69
C THR A 9 -19.26 -2.86 -9.94
N TRP A 10 -20.30 -2.63 -10.74
CA TRP A 10 -20.84 -1.28 -10.96
C TRP A 10 -21.44 -0.67 -9.70
N LYS A 11 -22.16 -1.46 -8.89
CA LYS A 11 -22.73 -1.02 -7.62
C LYS A 11 -21.63 -0.52 -6.67
N LEU A 12 -20.53 -1.26 -6.55
CA LEU A 12 -19.37 -0.84 -5.79
C LEU A 12 -18.78 0.47 -6.30
N ILE A 13 -18.58 0.58 -7.61
CA ILE A 13 -17.99 1.78 -8.22
C ILE A 13 -18.87 2.99 -7.95
N ASN A 14 -20.19 2.84 -8.04
CA ASN A 14 -21.13 3.90 -7.75
C ASN A 14 -21.07 4.32 -6.27
N GLU A 15 -21.02 3.37 -5.34
CA GLU A 15 -20.82 3.65 -3.91
C GLU A 15 -19.51 4.39 -3.62
N LEU A 16 -18.42 4.03 -4.31
CA LEU A 16 -17.13 4.73 -4.17
C LEU A 16 -17.15 6.15 -4.75
N LYS A 17 -17.98 6.39 -5.77
CA LYS A 17 -18.13 7.70 -6.43
C LYS A 17 -19.04 8.66 -5.64
N LEU A 18 -19.83 8.16 -4.67
CA LEU A 18 -20.64 9.04 -3.82
C LEU A 18 -19.73 10.02 -3.08
N SER A 19 -20.00 11.32 -3.23
CA SER A 19 -19.17 12.38 -2.65
C SER A 19 -18.96 12.23 -1.14
N ASN A 20 -20.00 11.80 -0.40
CA ASN A 20 -19.91 11.54 1.04
C ASN A 20 -18.91 10.42 1.36
N ASN A 21 -18.96 9.31 0.63
CA ASN A 21 -18.04 8.20 0.83
C ASN A 21 -16.63 8.58 0.34
N PHE A 22 -16.55 9.29 -0.78
CA PHE A 22 -15.29 9.72 -1.38
C PHE A 22 -14.51 10.65 -0.43
N LYS A 23 -15.14 11.69 0.12
CA LYS A 23 -14.51 12.61 1.07
C LYS A 23 -13.96 11.90 2.31
N VAL A 24 -14.72 10.96 2.87
CA VAL A 24 -14.29 10.19 4.05
C VAL A 24 -13.16 9.21 3.72
N LEU A 25 -13.17 8.60 2.54
CA LEU A 25 -12.17 7.61 2.13
C LEU A 25 -10.86 8.23 1.65
N TYR A 26 -10.93 9.35 0.95
CA TYR A 26 -9.82 9.95 0.21
C TYR A 26 -9.33 11.27 0.80
N GLY A 27 -10.01 11.80 1.83
CA GLY A 27 -9.68 13.07 2.46
C GLY A 27 -10.49 14.21 1.88
N GLN A 28 -10.48 15.34 2.59
CA GLN A 28 -11.16 16.56 2.19
C GLN A 28 -10.18 17.51 1.50
N GLU A 29 -10.70 18.34 0.59
CA GLU A 29 -9.99 19.55 0.19
C GLU A 29 -9.93 20.52 1.37
N THR A 30 -8.90 21.37 1.39
CA THR A 30 -8.45 22.16 2.54
C THR A 30 -9.52 23.05 3.19
N ASP A 31 -10.64 23.31 2.50
CA ASP A 31 -11.68 24.25 2.91
C ASP A 31 -13.08 23.64 3.10
N GLU A 32 -13.22 22.30 3.09
CA GLU A 32 -14.52 21.64 3.27
C GLU A 32 -14.77 21.10 4.69
N ASN A 33 -15.95 21.38 5.25
CA ASN A 33 -16.37 20.84 6.56
C ASN A 33 -16.55 19.31 6.53
N SER A 34 -16.09 18.63 7.58
CA SER A 34 -16.15 17.17 7.68
C SER A 34 -17.58 16.65 7.66
N SER A 35 -17.85 15.68 6.76
CA SER A 35 -19.05 14.86 6.87
C SER A 35 -18.98 14.12 8.21
N GLY A 36 -20.02 14.22 9.03
CA GLY A 36 -20.05 13.61 10.37
C GLY A 36 -19.94 12.07 10.40
N ASP A 37 -19.88 11.41 9.24
CA ASP A 37 -19.66 9.97 9.12
C ASP A 37 -18.19 9.62 9.41
N THR A 38 -17.99 8.64 10.31
CA THR A 38 -16.66 8.11 10.57
C THR A 38 -16.18 7.24 9.40
N LYS A 39 -14.85 7.21 9.18
CA LYS A 39 -14.22 6.32 8.18
C LYS A 39 -14.63 4.86 8.35
N HIS A 40 -14.82 4.43 9.58
CA HIS A 40 -15.30 3.08 9.88
C HIS A 40 -16.74 2.84 9.38
N ALA A 41 -17.65 3.79 9.60
CA ALA A 41 -19.03 3.68 9.12
C ALA A 41 -19.12 3.63 7.59
N VAL A 42 -18.31 4.44 6.88
CA VAL A 42 -18.24 4.39 5.41
C VAL A 42 -17.66 3.07 4.93
N HIS A 43 -16.61 2.55 5.58
CA HIS A 43 -16.10 1.22 5.26
C HIS A 43 -17.11 0.11 5.53
N GLN A 44 -17.89 0.18 6.61
CA GLN A 44 -18.96 -0.79 6.89
C GLN A 44 -20.09 -0.69 5.87
N ARG A 45 -20.49 0.51 5.44
CA ARG A 45 -21.52 0.71 4.41
C ARG A 45 -21.09 0.08 3.08
N ILE A 46 -19.85 0.34 2.66
CA ILE A 46 -19.28 -0.23 1.44
C ILE A 46 -19.06 -1.75 1.58
N ALA A 47 -18.56 -2.20 2.74
CA ALA A 47 -18.36 -3.63 3.02
C ALA A 47 -19.69 -4.38 3.12
N GLY A 48 -20.76 -3.77 3.63
CA GLY A 48 -22.11 -4.35 3.66
C GLY A 48 -22.67 -4.66 2.28
N VAL A 49 -22.17 -3.98 1.25
CA VAL A 49 -22.48 -4.29 -0.16
C VAL A 49 -21.60 -5.44 -0.69
N LEU A 50 -20.51 -5.82 0.00
CA LEU A 50 -19.32 -6.45 -0.60
C LEU A 50 -18.52 -7.44 0.26
N PHE A 51 -19.07 -7.96 1.36
CA PHE A 51 -18.25 -8.45 2.48
C PHE A 51 -17.27 -9.60 2.18
N GLU A 52 -17.27 -10.20 0.99
CA GLU A 52 -16.37 -11.31 0.65
C GLU A 52 -15.36 -11.02 -0.48
N SER A 53 -15.44 -9.91 -1.22
CA SER A 53 -14.84 -9.91 -2.57
C SER A 53 -13.94 -8.72 -2.94
N ARG A 54 -13.82 -7.69 -2.08
CA ARG A 54 -13.05 -6.46 -2.38
C ARG A 54 -11.57 -6.74 -2.68
N GLU A 55 -10.93 -7.66 -1.95
CA GLU A 55 -9.51 -7.97 -2.11
C GLU A 55 -9.20 -8.57 -3.50
N GLU A 56 -10.12 -9.37 -4.05
CA GLU A 56 -9.96 -9.94 -5.38
C GLU A 56 -10.02 -8.88 -6.48
N LEU A 57 -10.92 -7.90 -6.35
CA LEU A 57 -11.03 -6.78 -7.28
C LEU A 57 -9.78 -5.90 -7.24
N GLU A 58 -9.29 -5.61 -6.02
CA GLU A 58 -8.06 -4.83 -5.83
C GLU A 58 -6.83 -5.57 -6.40
N SER A 59 -6.73 -6.88 -6.20
CA SER A 59 -5.68 -7.71 -6.78
C SER A 59 -5.74 -7.74 -8.31
N THR A 60 -6.93 -7.88 -8.88
CA THR A 60 -7.16 -7.90 -10.33
C THR A 60 -6.78 -6.56 -10.96
N PHE A 61 -7.23 -5.45 -10.37
CA PHE A 61 -6.83 -4.12 -10.82
C PHE A 61 -5.32 -3.90 -10.69
N LYS A 62 -4.68 -4.28 -9.58
CA LYS A 62 -3.22 -4.18 -9.42
C LYS A 62 -2.47 -5.02 -10.45
N LYS A 63 -3.04 -6.15 -10.88
CA LYS A 63 -2.50 -6.95 -11.99
C LYS A 63 -2.62 -6.19 -13.31
N LYS A 64 -3.75 -5.55 -13.60
CA LYS A 64 -3.95 -4.72 -14.80
C LYS A 64 -3.06 -3.48 -14.83
N VAL A 65 -2.91 -2.77 -13.71
CA VAL A 65 -1.95 -1.66 -13.59
C VAL A 65 -0.51 -2.13 -13.78
N ARG A 66 -0.17 -3.36 -13.36
CA ARG A 66 1.16 -3.93 -13.66
C ARG A 66 1.39 -4.17 -15.15
N GLU A 67 0.35 -4.45 -15.94
CA GLU A 67 0.49 -4.56 -17.40
C GLU A 67 0.80 -3.19 -18.05
N LEU A 68 0.43 -2.08 -17.40
CA LEU A 68 0.80 -0.72 -17.80
C LEU A 68 2.25 -0.35 -17.40
N LYS A 69 3.02 -1.24 -16.78
CA LYS A 69 4.45 -1.01 -16.55
C LYS A 69 5.25 -1.32 -17.81
N LYS A 70 6.20 -0.45 -18.18
CA LYS A 70 7.14 -0.70 -19.28
C LYS A 70 8.05 -1.87 -18.86
N THR A 71 7.83 -3.04 -19.46
CA THR A 71 8.70 -4.21 -19.25
C THR A 71 9.84 -4.12 -20.26
N GLY A 72 10.91 -3.42 -19.90
CA GLY A 72 12.13 -3.30 -20.72
C GLY A 72 13.23 -2.56 -19.97
N GLU A 73 14.43 -3.13 -19.96
CA GLU A 73 15.70 -2.48 -19.56
C GLU A 73 15.99 -2.28 -18.05
N GLY A 74 15.32 -3.00 -17.16
CA GLY A 74 15.79 -3.11 -15.76
C GLY A 74 15.57 -1.87 -14.88
N VAL A 75 14.93 -0.83 -15.43
CA VAL A 75 14.37 0.30 -14.66
C VAL A 75 12.86 0.23 -14.79
N GLU A 76 12.13 0.13 -13.66
CA GLU A 76 10.67 0.15 -13.67
C GLU A 76 10.17 1.55 -14.10
N GLU A 77 10.03 1.77 -15.40
CA GLU A 77 9.42 2.98 -15.94
C GLU A 77 7.91 2.73 -16.13
N TYR A 78 7.09 3.65 -15.63
CA TYR A 78 5.63 3.56 -15.70
C TYR A 78 5.15 4.52 -16.79
N TYR A 79 4.23 4.08 -17.64
CA TYR A 79 3.51 5.04 -18.48
C TYR A 79 2.69 5.95 -17.58
N TYR A 80 2.97 7.25 -17.63
CA TYR A 80 2.12 8.23 -16.97
C TYR A 80 0.78 8.27 -17.69
N ILE A 81 -0.30 8.05 -16.95
CA ILE A 81 -1.67 8.18 -17.44
C ILE A 81 -2.41 9.02 -16.41
N ALA A 82 -3.02 10.11 -16.85
CA ALA A 82 -3.79 10.97 -15.97
C ALA A 82 -4.98 10.20 -15.35
N PRO A 83 -5.51 10.63 -14.19
CA PRO A 83 -6.73 10.06 -13.61
C PRO A 83 -7.94 10.05 -14.56
N SER A 84 -7.97 10.94 -15.55
CA SER A 84 -8.96 11.00 -16.62
C SER A 84 -8.83 9.90 -17.67
N GLY A 85 -7.73 9.13 -17.65
CA GLY A 85 -7.35 8.17 -18.68
C GLY A 85 -6.34 8.75 -19.68
N PRO A 86 -5.99 7.98 -20.72
CA PRO A 86 -5.04 8.39 -21.74
C PRO A 86 -5.57 9.57 -22.56
N ASP A 87 -4.71 10.57 -22.77
CA ASP A 87 -4.95 11.77 -23.57
C ASP A 87 -4.20 11.72 -24.92
N HIS A 88 -4.20 12.82 -25.68
CA HIS A 88 -3.51 12.88 -26.97
C HIS A 88 -1.98 12.72 -26.82
N ASP A 89 -1.40 13.17 -25.70
CA ASP A 89 0.04 13.10 -25.40
C ASP A 89 0.48 11.75 -24.82
N THR A 90 -0.45 10.91 -24.38
CA THR A 90 -0.13 9.59 -23.84
C THR A 90 0.49 8.69 -24.91
N ASP A 91 1.56 7.99 -24.55
CA ASP A 91 2.31 7.07 -25.41
C ASP A 91 1.39 6.06 -26.14
N GLY A 92 1.63 5.84 -27.43
CA GLY A 92 0.80 4.96 -28.26
C GLY A 92 0.73 3.51 -27.76
N ARG A 93 1.81 3.01 -27.15
CA ARG A 93 1.85 1.68 -26.53
C ARG A 93 1.00 1.66 -25.26
N ALA A 94 1.04 2.71 -24.45
CA ALA A 94 0.20 2.84 -23.26
C ALA A 94 -1.29 2.86 -23.62
N LYS A 95 -1.67 3.61 -24.66
CA LYS A 95 -3.05 3.61 -25.23
C LYS A 95 -3.49 2.21 -25.65
N THR A 96 -2.64 1.51 -26.40
CA THR A 96 -2.94 0.14 -26.86
C THR A 96 -3.16 -0.83 -25.69
N ILE A 97 -2.32 -0.76 -24.65
CA ILE A 97 -2.48 -1.60 -23.45
C ILE A 97 -3.76 -1.20 -22.69
N TRP A 98 -4.03 0.10 -22.56
CA TRP A 98 -5.23 0.61 -21.91
C TRP A 98 -6.51 0.13 -22.59
N ASP A 99 -6.59 0.20 -23.92
CA ASP A 99 -7.75 -0.25 -24.68
C ASP A 99 -7.96 -1.76 -24.55
N ARG A 100 -6.89 -2.55 -24.55
CA ARG A 100 -6.96 -3.99 -24.28
C ARG A 100 -7.49 -4.27 -22.87
N ILE A 101 -7.00 -3.55 -21.86
CA ILE A 101 -7.49 -3.67 -20.48
C ILE A 101 -8.97 -3.29 -20.41
N LYS A 102 -9.42 -2.26 -21.13
CA LYS A 102 -10.82 -1.84 -21.15
C LYS A 102 -11.73 -2.92 -21.75
N ILE A 103 -11.27 -3.66 -22.74
CA ILE A 103 -12.01 -4.79 -23.32
C ILE A 103 -12.11 -5.94 -22.31
N GLU A 104 -10.99 -6.29 -21.65
CA GLU A 104 -10.94 -7.41 -20.70
C GLU A 104 -11.59 -7.08 -19.34
N PHE A 105 -11.55 -5.81 -18.94
CA PHE A 105 -12.00 -5.31 -17.65
C PHE A 105 -12.65 -3.93 -17.82
N PRO A 106 -13.92 -3.86 -18.25
CA PRO A 106 -14.62 -2.62 -18.59
C PRO A 106 -14.70 -1.58 -17.47
N TYR A 107 -14.60 -2.03 -16.23
CA TYR A 107 -14.61 -1.20 -15.02
C TYR A 107 -13.29 -0.46 -14.77
N PHE A 108 -12.23 -0.82 -15.51
CA PHE A 108 -10.89 -0.32 -15.29
C PHE A 108 -10.79 1.21 -15.30
N PRO A 109 -11.38 1.96 -16.26
CA PRO A 109 -11.22 3.42 -16.31
C PRO A 109 -11.81 4.11 -15.06
N ASP A 110 -12.96 3.66 -14.59
CA ASP A 110 -13.61 4.23 -13.41
C ASP A 110 -12.87 3.89 -12.12
N LEU A 111 -12.42 2.63 -11.98
CA LEU A 111 -11.60 2.22 -10.85
C LEU A 111 -10.25 2.93 -10.86
N TYR A 112 -9.64 3.08 -12.03
CA TYR A 112 -8.39 3.80 -12.20
C TYR A 112 -8.55 5.24 -11.72
N ARG A 113 -9.58 5.95 -12.18
CA ARG A 113 -9.87 7.33 -11.74
C ARG A 113 -10.03 7.45 -10.22
N VAL A 114 -10.74 6.51 -9.58
CA VAL A 114 -10.99 6.53 -8.14
C VAL A 114 -9.75 6.14 -7.33
N TRP A 115 -8.86 5.31 -7.87
CA TRP A 115 -7.70 4.80 -7.16
C TRP A 115 -6.41 5.53 -7.47
N SER A 116 -6.30 6.20 -8.62
CA SER A 116 -5.18 7.06 -8.98
C SER A 116 -5.13 8.34 -8.14
N THR A 117 -6.27 8.77 -7.59
CA THR A 117 -6.34 9.89 -6.64
C THR A 117 -5.84 9.51 -5.24
N LYS A 118 -5.58 8.23 -4.95
CA LYS A 118 -5.00 7.82 -3.66
C LYS A 118 -3.50 8.13 -3.65
N PRO A 119 -3.01 9.01 -2.76
CA PRO A 119 -1.58 9.29 -2.63
C PRO A 119 -0.74 8.06 -2.22
N ASN A 120 -1.39 6.98 -1.76
CA ASN A 120 -0.74 5.75 -1.31
C ASN A 120 -0.90 4.55 -2.26
N LEU A 121 -1.65 4.65 -3.36
CA LEU A 121 -1.89 3.51 -4.26
C LEU A 121 -1.10 3.60 -5.57
N VAL A 122 -0.80 4.81 -6.03
CA VAL A 122 0.17 5.07 -7.10
C VAL A 122 1.53 5.26 -6.42
N PRO A 123 2.61 4.58 -6.87
CA PRO A 123 3.92 4.70 -6.25
C PRO A 123 4.32 6.15 -5.98
N ILE A 124 4.73 6.38 -4.74
CA ILE A 124 5.05 7.66 -4.11
C ILE A 124 5.93 8.52 -5.02
N CYS A 125 5.44 9.72 -5.32
CA CYS A 125 6.27 10.85 -5.74
C CYS A 125 7.39 11.00 -4.70
N ALA A 126 8.67 10.81 -5.05
CA ALA A 126 9.72 11.07 -4.06
C ALA A 126 9.69 12.54 -3.69
N THR A 127 9.42 12.82 -2.43
CA THR A 127 9.77 14.09 -1.81
C THR A 127 11.29 14.22 -1.89
N THR A 128 11.80 14.95 -2.87
CA THR A 128 13.17 15.46 -2.83
C THR A 128 13.27 16.39 -1.63
N GLY A 129 14.39 16.31 -0.90
CA GLY A 129 14.60 17.04 0.35
C GLY A 129 14.35 18.55 0.26
N VAL A 130 14.20 19.17 1.43
CA VAL A 130 13.92 20.61 1.59
C VAL A 130 15.00 21.43 0.88
N GLY A 131 14.65 22.04 -0.25
CA GLY A 131 15.51 22.97 -0.96
C GLY A 131 15.47 24.37 -0.32
N PRO A 132 16.28 25.32 -0.80
CA PRO A 132 16.28 26.71 -0.32
C PRO A 132 14.91 27.40 -0.47
N ASN A 133 14.00 26.85 -1.28
CA ASN A 133 12.63 27.31 -1.48
C ASN A 133 11.58 26.55 -0.63
N GLY A 134 12.01 25.75 0.35
CA GLY A 134 11.14 24.96 1.21
C GLY A 134 10.84 23.55 0.68
N PRO A 135 9.91 22.83 1.31
CA PRO A 135 9.51 21.49 0.90
C PRO A 135 8.88 21.55 -0.51
N GLN A 136 9.48 20.87 -1.48
CA GLN A 136 8.96 20.75 -2.83
C GLN A 136 8.60 19.30 -3.13
N PHE A 137 7.39 19.09 -3.63
CA PHE A 137 6.96 17.80 -4.17
C PHE A 137 7.44 17.71 -5.61
N VAL A 138 8.52 16.96 -5.85
CA VAL A 138 8.93 16.61 -7.20
C VAL A 138 8.31 15.26 -7.52
N LEU A 139 7.40 15.21 -8.49
CA LEU A 139 7.09 13.94 -9.13
C LEU A 139 8.40 13.44 -9.76
N ILE A 140 8.94 12.29 -9.33
CA ILE A 140 10.14 11.69 -9.95
C ILE A 140 9.90 11.43 -11.44
N GLN A 141 8.65 11.30 -11.83
CA GLN A 141 8.27 11.23 -13.22
C GLN A 141 8.44 12.62 -13.83
N ALA A 142 9.44 12.76 -14.69
CA ALA A 142 9.56 13.90 -15.57
C ALA A 142 8.20 14.08 -16.24
N VAL A 143 7.47 15.14 -15.87
CA VAL A 143 6.42 15.68 -16.72
C VAL A 143 7.09 15.83 -18.08
N PRO A 144 6.58 15.22 -19.16
CA PRO A 144 7.16 15.43 -20.47
C PRO A 144 7.15 16.93 -20.69
N THR A 145 8.32 17.56 -20.53
CA THR A 145 8.50 18.96 -20.83
C THR A 145 8.18 19.01 -22.30
N SER A 146 6.99 19.53 -22.61
CA SER A 146 6.53 19.81 -23.97
C SER A 146 7.74 20.38 -24.70
N THR A 147 8.36 19.52 -25.52
CA THR A 147 9.61 19.87 -26.16
C THR A 147 9.23 21.04 -27.04
N PRO A 148 9.76 22.25 -26.80
CA PRO A 148 9.42 23.38 -27.63
C PRO A 148 9.75 22.95 -29.05
N SER A 149 8.71 22.88 -29.89
CA SER A 149 8.81 22.59 -31.31
C SER A 149 9.81 23.59 -31.88
N GLY A 150 11.06 23.12 -32.03
CA GLY A 150 12.09 23.87 -32.72
C GLY A 150 11.62 24.14 -34.14
N PRO A 151 12.00 25.29 -34.73
CA PRO A 151 11.59 25.66 -36.07
C PRO A 151 11.98 24.55 -37.04
N SER A 152 10.99 24.02 -37.75
CA SER A 152 11.19 23.13 -38.88
C SER A 152 11.98 23.88 -39.96
N ASP A 153 13.25 23.55 -40.10
CA ASP A 153 14.01 23.82 -41.32
C ASP A 153 13.55 22.82 -42.39
N ASP A 154 12.56 23.23 -43.18
CA ASP A 154 12.20 22.56 -44.43
C ASP A 154 13.26 22.86 -45.51
N PRO A 155 13.83 21.86 -46.21
CA PRO A 155 14.66 22.08 -47.38
C PRO A 155 13.78 22.45 -48.59
N GLU A 156 13.91 23.70 -48.99
CA GLU A 156 13.34 24.34 -50.18
C GLU A 156 13.65 23.56 -51.48
N VAL A 157 12.61 23.04 -52.14
CA VAL A 157 12.63 22.57 -53.54
C VAL A 157 12.11 23.72 -54.41
N PRO A 158 12.82 24.15 -55.46
CA PRO A 158 12.40 25.29 -56.26
C PRO A 158 11.45 24.86 -57.38
N ASP A 159 10.32 25.56 -57.55
CA ASP A 159 9.76 25.76 -58.88
C ASP A 159 8.92 27.06 -58.99
N PRO A 160 8.87 27.70 -60.18
CA PRO A 160 8.54 29.11 -60.33
C PRO A 160 7.10 29.35 -60.81
N LYS A 161 6.52 30.50 -60.40
CA LYS A 161 5.75 31.50 -61.17
C LYS A 161 4.58 32.11 -60.37
N THR A 162 4.83 33.32 -59.82
CA THR A 162 4.11 34.60 -59.99
C THR A 162 2.56 34.69 -59.84
N PRO A 163 1.98 35.88 -59.60
CA PRO A 163 1.88 36.64 -58.33
C PRO A 163 0.41 36.91 -57.92
N THR A 164 0.16 37.40 -56.71
CA THR A 164 -0.78 38.52 -56.43
C THR A 164 -0.53 39.04 -55.02
N ALA A 165 -0.33 40.35 -54.93
CA ALA A 165 0.04 41.14 -53.76
C ALA A 165 -1.17 41.53 -52.89
N ILE A 166 -0.90 42.09 -51.69
CA ILE A 166 -1.63 43.13 -50.88
C ILE A 166 -1.37 42.87 -49.36
N PRO A 167 -1.25 43.89 -48.47
CA PRO A 167 0.06 44.29 -47.95
C PRO A 167 0.17 44.34 -46.40
N LEU A 168 1.41 44.61 -46.01
CA LEU A 168 2.02 44.86 -44.71
C LEU A 168 1.24 45.76 -43.73
N ALA A 169 1.23 45.37 -42.44
CA ALA A 169 1.08 46.27 -41.29
C ALA A 169 2.06 45.85 -40.16
N PRO A 170 2.71 46.80 -39.45
CA PRO A 170 3.83 46.54 -38.53
C PRO A 170 3.41 46.23 -37.08
N PRO A 171 4.26 45.54 -36.28
CA PRO A 171 4.02 45.29 -34.87
C PRO A 171 4.37 46.49 -33.97
N SER A 172 3.48 46.80 -33.03
CA SER A 172 3.69 47.76 -31.94
C SER A 172 4.37 47.08 -30.74
N PRO A 173 5.41 47.68 -30.12
CA PRO A 173 5.96 47.23 -28.85
C PRO A 173 5.13 47.78 -27.67
N SER A 174 4.74 46.91 -26.73
CA SER A 174 4.14 47.33 -25.45
C SER A 174 5.08 46.97 -24.29
N PRO A 175 5.32 47.90 -23.34
CA PRO A 175 6.29 47.74 -22.26
C PRO A 175 5.73 46.99 -21.03
N SER A 176 6.65 46.38 -20.29
CA SER A 176 6.49 45.88 -18.93
C SER A 176 5.96 46.93 -17.95
N PRO A 177 5.37 46.48 -16.83
CA PRO A 177 5.80 47.06 -15.55
C PRO A 177 6.17 45.99 -14.52
N ALA A 178 7.29 46.26 -13.86
CA ALA A 178 7.70 45.65 -12.61
C ALA A 178 6.69 45.98 -11.51
N VAL A 179 6.33 44.97 -10.70
CA VAL A 179 5.71 45.18 -9.39
C VAL A 179 6.55 44.43 -8.36
N ALA A 180 7.34 45.20 -7.62
CA ALA A 180 7.83 44.79 -6.32
C ALA A 180 6.66 44.83 -5.34
N LEU A 181 6.47 43.80 -4.53
CA LEU A 181 5.87 43.98 -3.21
C LEU A 181 6.44 42.96 -2.22
N GLN A 182 7.05 43.52 -1.19
CA GLN A 182 7.47 42.85 0.03
C GLN A 182 6.21 42.48 0.84
N SER A 183 6.20 41.30 1.47
CA SER A 183 5.52 41.13 2.75
C SER A 183 6.08 39.91 3.47
N GLY A 184 6.81 40.16 4.55
CA GLY A 184 7.22 39.13 5.50
C GLY A 184 6.02 38.66 6.32
N SER A 185 5.81 37.34 6.37
CA SER A 185 4.89 36.71 7.32
C SER A 185 5.68 36.00 8.42
N LYS A 186 5.53 36.50 9.65
CA LYS A 186 5.96 35.86 10.90
C LYS A 186 5.23 34.50 11.08
N PRO A 187 5.87 33.48 11.67
CA PRO A 187 5.18 32.24 12.03
C PRO A 187 4.24 32.48 13.23
N ARG A 188 2.94 32.25 13.06
CA ARG A 188 1.97 32.11 14.15
C ARG A 188 2.09 30.70 14.73
N SER A 189 2.67 30.58 15.91
CA SER A 189 2.49 29.40 16.76
C SER A 189 1.12 29.50 17.44
N SER A 190 0.19 28.62 17.06
CA SER A 190 -1.10 28.49 17.74
C SER A 190 -1.48 27.02 17.85
N ALA A 191 -1.33 26.44 19.05
CA ALA A 191 -2.12 25.30 19.52
C ALA A 191 -1.75 24.96 20.97
N PHE A 192 -2.23 25.76 21.93
CA PHE A 192 -2.45 25.29 23.30
C PHE A 192 -3.63 26.08 23.89
N SER A 193 -4.84 25.73 23.46
CA SER A 193 -6.09 26.27 24.00
C SER A 193 -7.19 25.23 23.89
N SER A 194 -7.10 24.21 24.72
CA SER A 194 -8.20 23.25 24.96
C SER A 194 -8.14 22.75 26.40
N LEU A 195 -8.43 23.60 27.39
CA LEU A 195 -8.74 23.17 28.76
C LEU A 195 -9.66 24.16 29.47
N LEU A 196 -10.84 24.46 28.92
CA LEU A 196 -11.98 24.99 29.70
C LEU A 196 -13.30 24.67 28.97
N SER A 197 -13.80 23.44 29.12
CA SER A 197 -15.24 23.18 28.97
C SER A 197 -15.82 23.07 30.36
N VAL A 198 -16.47 24.16 30.78
CA VAL A 198 -17.31 24.23 31.97
C VAL A 198 -18.67 23.67 31.56
N ASP A 199 -19.04 22.50 32.06
CA ASP A 199 -20.39 21.96 31.88
C ASP A 199 -21.25 22.46 33.04
N SER A 200 -22.20 23.33 32.70
CA SER A 200 -23.31 23.70 33.56
C SER A 200 -24.47 22.75 33.30
N SER A 201 -24.64 21.75 34.16
CA SER A 201 -25.90 21.01 34.24
C SER A 201 -26.31 20.85 35.70
N THR A 202 -27.32 21.62 36.07
CA THR A 202 -28.13 21.52 37.28
C THR A 202 -28.86 20.18 37.33
N GLY A 203 -28.61 19.37 38.36
CA GLY A 203 -29.33 18.12 38.60
C GLY A 203 -28.86 17.42 39.87
N VAL A 204 -29.50 17.75 40.99
CA VAL A 204 -29.27 17.13 42.31
C VAL A 204 -29.81 15.70 42.30
N PRO A 205 -29.00 14.70 42.67
CA PRO A 205 -29.47 13.78 43.68
C PRO A 205 -28.46 13.57 44.81
N SER A 206 -28.99 13.62 46.04
CA SER A 206 -28.37 13.24 47.30
C SER A 206 -27.56 11.93 47.17
N LYS A 207 -26.24 12.04 47.27
CA LYS A 207 -25.32 10.91 47.46
C LYS A 207 -24.52 11.13 48.73
N SER A 208 -24.39 10.05 49.49
CA SER A 208 -23.63 9.91 50.74
C SER A 208 -22.20 10.48 50.65
N PRO A 209 -21.60 10.90 51.79
CA PRO A 209 -20.28 11.50 51.83
C PRO A 209 -19.25 10.55 51.24
N THR A 210 -18.86 10.82 50.01
CA THR A 210 -17.87 10.03 49.28
C THR A 210 -16.51 10.41 49.85
N ALA A 211 -15.84 9.44 50.47
CA ALA A 211 -14.50 9.62 51.02
C ALA A 211 -13.58 10.22 49.95
N VAL A 212 -13.09 11.43 50.19
CA VAL A 212 -12.23 12.16 49.26
C VAL A 212 -10.89 11.44 49.26
N SER A 213 -10.63 10.65 48.22
CA SER A 213 -9.34 10.00 48.03
C SER A 213 -8.22 11.05 48.06
N PRO A 214 -7.14 10.84 48.83
CA PRO A 214 -6.07 11.80 48.98
C PRO A 214 -5.53 12.19 47.60
N LYS A 215 -5.51 13.50 47.32
CA LYS A 215 -4.99 14.05 46.07
C LYS A 215 -3.51 13.68 45.99
N LYS A 216 -3.15 12.84 45.01
CA LYS A 216 -1.74 12.53 44.70
C LYS A 216 -0.95 13.81 44.56
N SER A 217 0.21 13.85 45.20
CA SER A 217 1.10 15.00 45.15
C SER A 217 1.55 15.26 43.71
N PHE A 218 2.01 16.48 43.43
CA PHE A 218 2.60 16.79 42.13
C PHE A 218 3.84 15.91 41.84
N GLU A 219 4.63 15.61 42.86
CA GLU A 219 5.81 14.74 42.77
C GLU A 219 5.44 13.33 42.32
N ASP A 220 4.36 12.75 42.84
CA ASP A 220 3.85 11.43 42.41
C ASP A 220 3.48 11.41 40.93
N LYS A 221 2.94 12.51 40.40
CA LYS A 221 2.61 12.63 38.98
C LYS A 221 3.88 12.65 38.12
N MET A 222 4.92 13.36 38.57
CA MET A 222 6.19 13.44 37.85
C MET A 222 6.92 12.08 37.82
N ILE A 223 6.94 11.36 38.94
CA ILE A 223 7.49 9.99 39.00
C ILE A 223 6.70 9.05 38.08
N GLY A 224 5.38 9.21 38.03
CA GLY A 224 4.51 8.46 37.12
C GLY A 224 4.90 8.66 35.65
N ILE A 225 5.09 9.91 35.22
CA ILE A 225 5.48 10.25 33.84
C ILE A 225 6.86 9.66 33.51
N GLN A 226 7.83 9.78 34.41
CA GLN A 226 9.17 9.25 34.17
C GLN A 226 9.16 7.71 34.05
N ARG A 227 8.37 7.02 34.88
CA ARG A 227 8.19 5.56 34.80
C ARG A 227 7.52 5.15 33.48
N GLU A 228 6.49 5.87 33.06
CA GLU A 228 5.80 5.61 31.81
C GLU A 228 6.73 5.81 30.60
N MET A 229 7.57 6.85 30.61
CA MET A 229 8.58 7.07 29.58
C MET A 229 9.59 5.92 29.50
N MET A 230 10.04 5.40 30.64
CA MET A 230 10.97 4.28 30.71
C MET A 230 10.34 2.99 30.18
N GLN A 231 9.10 2.67 30.60
CA GLN A 231 8.36 1.50 30.11
C GLN A 231 8.10 1.58 28.59
N ASN A 232 7.75 2.77 28.09
CA ASN A 232 7.56 2.98 26.66
C ASN A 232 8.87 2.84 25.86
N ALA A 233 10.01 3.23 26.45
CA ALA A 233 11.32 3.04 25.83
C ALA A 233 11.72 1.56 25.76
N GLU A 234 11.49 0.81 26.85
CA GLU A 234 11.72 -0.65 26.89
C GLU A 234 10.85 -1.38 25.86
N LYS A 235 9.55 -1.06 25.81
CA LYS A 235 8.62 -1.64 24.84
C LYS A 235 9.06 -1.38 23.39
N ARG A 236 9.50 -0.17 23.07
CA ARG A 236 10.02 0.14 21.73
C ARG A 236 11.29 -0.67 21.39
N ALA A 237 12.19 -0.84 22.35
CA ALA A 237 13.40 -1.63 22.15
C ALA A 237 13.10 -3.12 21.91
N GLU A 238 12.11 -3.68 22.63
CA GLU A 238 11.64 -5.05 22.41
C GLU A 238 11.00 -5.24 21.03
N GLU A 239 10.13 -4.31 20.63
CA GLU A 239 9.50 -4.32 19.31
C GLU A 239 10.54 -4.21 18.18
N GLU A 240 11.54 -3.34 18.33
CA GLU A 240 12.64 -3.22 17.38
C GLU A 240 13.45 -4.52 17.29
N HIS A 241 13.78 -5.15 18.43
CA HIS A 241 14.49 -6.42 18.46
C HIS A 241 13.67 -7.54 17.79
N LYS A 242 12.36 -7.58 18.03
CA LYS A 242 11.43 -8.51 17.38
C LYS A 242 11.41 -8.33 15.86
N VAL A 243 11.30 -7.07 15.38
CA VAL A 243 11.32 -6.75 13.94
C VAL A 243 12.67 -7.16 13.31
N LYS A 244 13.79 -6.90 14.00
CA LYS A 244 15.12 -7.29 13.54
C LYS A 244 15.28 -8.81 13.45
N ARG A 245 14.72 -9.56 14.41
CA ARG A 245 14.69 -11.03 14.39
C ARG A 245 13.89 -11.55 13.19
N MET A 246 12.67 -11.06 13.01
CA MET A 246 11.80 -11.41 11.86
C MET A 246 12.48 -11.13 10.52
N ARG A 247 13.16 -9.99 10.39
CA ARG A 247 13.88 -9.63 9.16
C ARG A 247 15.06 -10.56 8.89
N LYS A 248 15.80 -10.98 9.93
CA LYS A 248 16.91 -11.93 9.80
C LYS A 248 16.41 -13.31 9.39
N GLU A 249 15.30 -13.76 9.98
CA GLU A 249 14.67 -15.04 9.67
C GLU A 249 14.17 -15.09 8.22
N ARG A 250 13.43 -14.06 7.77
CA ARG A 250 12.99 -13.95 6.38
C ARG A 250 14.15 -13.97 5.38
N LYS A 251 15.24 -13.27 5.68
CA LYS A 251 16.46 -13.30 4.84
C LYS A 251 17.10 -14.70 4.80
N ALA A 252 17.13 -15.40 5.93
CA ALA A 252 17.65 -16.76 6.00
C ALA A 252 16.77 -17.74 5.21
N GLU A 253 15.45 -17.58 5.27
CA GLU A 253 14.49 -18.36 4.48
C GLU A 253 14.64 -18.10 2.97
N ASP A 254 14.71 -16.84 2.55
CA ASP A 254 14.96 -16.47 1.15
C ASP A 254 16.27 -17.08 0.63
N GLN A 255 17.33 -17.07 1.45
CA GLN A 255 18.60 -17.72 1.09
C GLN A 255 18.47 -19.24 1.00
N ARG A 256 17.71 -19.88 1.88
CA ARG A 256 17.42 -21.32 1.82
C ARG A 256 16.67 -21.68 0.55
N LEU A 257 15.66 -20.89 0.19
CA LEU A 257 14.87 -21.10 -1.03
C LEU A 257 15.72 -20.94 -2.29
N LYS A 258 16.57 -19.91 -2.35
CA LYS A 258 17.54 -19.73 -3.46
C LYS A 258 18.51 -20.90 -3.59
N ARG A 259 19.08 -21.37 -2.47
CA ARG A 259 19.96 -22.55 -2.47
C ARG A 259 19.24 -23.80 -2.95
N ARG A 260 17.97 -23.98 -2.56
CA ARG A 260 17.14 -25.09 -3.01
C ARG A 260 16.86 -25.03 -4.52
N GLY A 261 16.50 -23.86 -5.04
CA GLY A 261 16.29 -23.65 -6.48
C GLY A 261 17.53 -24.01 -7.30
N LEU A 262 18.70 -23.50 -6.88
CA LEU A 262 19.98 -23.82 -7.54
C LEU A 262 20.31 -25.33 -7.50
N TRP A 263 20.01 -26.00 -6.39
CA TRP A 263 20.19 -27.46 -6.29
C TRP A 263 19.24 -28.22 -7.22
N GLU A 264 17.97 -27.82 -7.30
CA GLU A 264 16.97 -28.43 -8.19
C GLU A 264 17.34 -28.24 -9.67
N GLU A 265 17.79 -27.04 -10.05
CA GLU A 265 18.28 -26.73 -11.40
C GLU A 265 19.51 -27.57 -11.76
N ALA A 266 20.54 -27.58 -10.91
CA ALA A 266 21.75 -28.36 -11.17
C ALA A 266 21.48 -29.87 -11.26
N ARG A 267 20.58 -30.39 -10.41
CA ARG A 267 20.13 -31.79 -10.48
C ARG A 267 19.40 -32.08 -11.79
N LYS A 268 18.57 -31.15 -12.27
CA LYS A 268 17.84 -31.29 -13.54
C LYS A 268 18.81 -31.32 -14.73
N THR A 269 19.82 -30.46 -14.73
CA THR A 269 20.88 -30.45 -15.76
C THR A 269 21.64 -31.78 -15.77
N LEU A 270 22.07 -32.26 -14.60
CA LEU A 270 22.79 -33.54 -14.49
C LEU A 270 21.96 -34.73 -15.00
N LEU A 271 20.65 -34.73 -14.74
CA LEU A 271 19.74 -35.75 -15.25
C LEU A 271 19.59 -35.69 -16.78
N ALA A 272 19.52 -34.47 -17.34
CA ALA A 272 19.44 -34.28 -18.80
C ALA A 272 20.71 -34.79 -19.51
N GLU A 273 21.90 -34.49 -18.97
CA GLU A 273 23.18 -34.99 -19.49
C GLU A 273 23.23 -36.53 -19.49
N TYR A 274 22.78 -37.15 -18.39
CA TYR A 274 22.68 -38.61 -18.30
C TYR A 274 21.71 -39.20 -19.33
N GLN A 275 20.53 -38.59 -19.50
CA GLN A 275 19.55 -39.03 -20.49
C GLN A 275 20.03 -38.89 -21.93
N SER A 276 20.87 -37.89 -22.22
CA SER A 276 21.53 -37.75 -23.53
C SER A 276 22.69 -38.71 -23.76
N GLY A 277 23.11 -39.48 -22.74
CA GLY A 277 24.26 -40.38 -22.82
C GLY A 277 25.62 -39.67 -22.82
N LEU A 278 25.67 -38.38 -22.44
CA LEU A 278 26.92 -37.61 -22.37
C LEU A 278 27.78 -38.00 -21.16
N ILE A 279 27.16 -38.54 -20.11
CA ILE A 279 27.83 -39.03 -18.91
C ILE A 279 27.46 -40.49 -18.66
N THR A 280 28.42 -41.27 -18.18
CA THR A 280 28.18 -42.67 -17.82
C THR A 280 27.41 -42.79 -16.50
N ALA A 281 26.82 -43.96 -16.24
CA ALA A 281 26.06 -44.19 -15.00
C ALA A 281 26.93 -43.99 -13.73
N GLU A 282 28.20 -44.35 -13.78
CA GLU A 282 29.14 -44.17 -12.66
C GLU A 282 29.46 -42.69 -12.42
N GLN A 283 29.71 -41.93 -13.49
CA GLN A 283 29.94 -40.49 -13.41
C GLN A 283 28.71 -39.76 -12.87
N PHE A 284 27.51 -40.16 -13.29
CA PHE A 284 26.26 -39.60 -12.78
C PHE A 284 26.12 -39.78 -11.25
N GLN A 285 26.44 -40.96 -10.71
CA GLN A 285 26.38 -41.19 -9.26
C GLN A 285 27.41 -40.34 -8.51
N GLN A 286 28.64 -40.23 -9.02
CA GLN A 286 29.69 -39.40 -8.42
C GLN A 286 29.31 -37.91 -8.43
N GLU A 287 28.85 -37.36 -9.55
CA GLU A 287 28.43 -35.96 -9.64
C GLU A 287 27.18 -35.68 -8.79
N LYS A 288 26.25 -36.63 -8.72
CA LYS A 288 25.11 -36.52 -7.82
C LYS A 288 25.55 -36.44 -6.36
N GLN A 289 26.51 -37.27 -5.94
CA GLN A 289 27.05 -37.22 -4.58
C GLN A 289 27.75 -35.88 -4.29
N LYS A 290 28.58 -35.39 -5.22
CA LYS A 290 29.20 -34.06 -5.11
C LYS A 290 28.17 -32.94 -5.02
N LEU A 291 27.07 -33.03 -5.79
CA LEU A 291 25.98 -32.06 -5.73
C LEU A 291 25.29 -32.07 -4.36
N GLU A 292 25.06 -33.25 -3.79
CA GLU A 292 24.50 -33.40 -2.45
C GLU A 292 25.44 -32.85 -1.36
N GLU A 293 26.76 -33.04 -1.49
CA GLU A 293 27.75 -32.46 -0.58
C GLU A 293 27.83 -30.93 -0.69
N ARG A 294 27.81 -30.38 -1.91
CA ARG A 294 27.97 -28.94 -2.17
C ARG A 294 26.80 -28.11 -1.64
N TYR A 295 25.57 -28.57 -1.87
CA TYR A 295 24.37 -27.81 -1.49
C TYR A 295 23.78 -28.25 -0.16
N GLY A 296 24.22 -29.41 0.36
CA GLY A 296 23.57 -30.14 1.43
C GLY A 296 22.37 -30.87 0.87
N SER A 297 22.34 -32.21 1.03
CA SER A 297 21.14 -32.98 0.73
C SER A 297 19.97 -32.30 1.44
N PRO A 298 18.90 -31.89 0.73
CA PRO A 298 17.74 -31.32 1.38
C PRO A 298 17.32 -32.36 2.41
N ARG A 299 17.60 -32.07 3.69
CA ARG A 299 17.25 -32.96 4.77
C ARG A 299 15.79 -33.24 4.49
N LYS A 300 15.47 -34.50 4.18
CA LYS A 300 14.08 -34.94 4.15
C LYS A 300 13.62 -34.49 5.51
N HIS A 301 12.87 -33.38 5.55
CA HIS A 301 12.21 -32.99 6.78
C HIS A 301 11.41 -34.25 7.03
N ARG A 302 11.86 -35.06 8.00
CA ARG A 302 10.98 -36.01 8.65
C ARG A 302 9.78 -35.12 8.89
N ARG A 303 8.68 -35.39 8.20
CA ARG A 303 7.42 -34.76 8.53
C ARG A 303 7.40 -34.91 10.04
N LEU A 304 7.50 -33.79 10.75
CA LEU A 304 7.33 -33.80 12.18
C LEU A 304 6.01 -34.57 12.31
N SER A 305 6.08 -35.76 12.94
CA SER A 305 4.85 -36.46 13.29
C SER A 305 3.94 -35.38 13.86
N PRO A 306 2.69 -35.25 13.36
CA PRO A 306 1.81 -34.15 13.73
C PRO A 306 2.01 -33.84 15.21
N ASP A 307 2.42 -32.61 15.53
CA ASP A 307 2.60 -32.23 16.92
C ASP A 307 1.27 -32.52 17.59
N TRP A 308 1.23 -33.62 18.35
CA TRP A 308 0.13 -33.91 19.24
C TRP A 308 0.26 -32.82 20.29
N ASP A 309 -0.48 -31.73 20.10
CA ASP A 309 -0.54 -30.65 21.07
C ASP A 309 -1.22 -31.21 22.32
N TYR A 310 -0.41 -31.78 23.21
CA TYR A 310 -0.88 -32.37 24.45
C TYR A 310 -1.65 -31.37 25.31
N ASN A 311 -1.40 -30.07 25.15
CA ASN A 311 -2.19 -29.04 25.85
C ASN A 311 -3.62 -28.95 25.29
N HIS A 312 -3.82 -29.18 24.00
CA HIS A 312 -5.15 -29.20 23.39
C HIS A 312 -5.92 -30.48 23.76
N MET A 313 -5.23 -31.61 23.91
CA MET A 313 -5.83 -32.86 24.39
C MET A 313 -6.30 -32.78 25.85
N ASP A 314 -5.55 -32.11 26.73
CA ASP A 314 -5.95 -31.96 28.14
C ASP A 314 -7.20 -31.07 28.30
N GLU A 315 -7.41 -30.08 27.43
CA GLU A 315 -8.65 -29.29 27.41
C GLU A 315 -9.85 -30.11 26.89
N GLU A 316 -9.66 -30.95 25.88
CA GLU A 316 -10.74 -31.73 25.27
C GLU A 316 -11.20 -32.90 26.15
N PHE A 317 -10.27 -33.57 26.85
CA PHE A 317 -10.59 -34.70 27.74
C PHE A 317 -10.88 -34.30 29.19
N GLY A 318 -10.45 -33.11 29.63
CA GLY A 318 -10.62 -32.65 31.01
C GLY A 318 -12.05 -32.29 31.42
N HIS A 319 -12.99 -32.15 30.48
CA HIS A 319 -14.36 -31.68 30.77
C HIS A 319 -15.42 -32.77 30.93
N GLN A 320 -15.11 -34.05 30.72
CA GLN A 320 -16.09 -35.14 30.89
C GLN A 320 -16.10 -35.81 32.28
N GLY A 321 -15.21 -35.42 33.20
CA GLY A 321 -15.00 -36.15 34.47
C GLY A 321 -15.82 -35.71 35.70
N SER A 322 -16.65 -34.66 35.64
CA SER A 322 -17.24 -34.05 36.86
C SER A 322 -18.76 -34.22 37.05
N SER A 323 -19.37 -35.26 36.47
CA SER A 323 -20.80 -35.55 36.69
C SER A 323 -21.05 -37.02 37.05
N MET A 324 -20.49 -37.47 38.18
CA MET A 324 -20.86 -38.75 38.81
C MET A 324 -20.67 -38.73 40.34
N SER A 325 -21.08 -37.64 41.00
CA SER A 325 -21.15 -37.56 42.46
C SER A 325 -22.55 -37.16 42.90
N GLY A 326 -23.52 -38.06 42.71
CA GLY A 326 -24.90 -37.80 43.09
C GLY A 326 -25.79 -39.03 43.06
N LEU A 327 -25.32 -40.19 43.54
CA LEU A 327 -26.15 -41.39 43.72
C LEU A 327 -25.56 -42.29 44.83
N PHE A 328 -25.50 -41.79 46.06
CA PHE A 328 -25.54 -42.67 47.24
C PHE A 328 -26.51 -42.05 48.23
N GLY A 329 -27.75 -42.50 48.12
CA GLY A 329 -28.84 -42.14 49.00
C GLY A 329 -28.66 -42.71 50.39
N GLU A 330 -29.11 -41.91 51.36
CA GLU A 330 -29.53 -42.32 52.69
C GLU A 330 -30.41 -43.58 52.61
N ASN A 331 -30.05 -44.58 53.40
CA ASN A 331 -31.01 -45.58 53.88
C ASN A 331 -30.98 -45.48 55.40
N ASP A 332 -32.10 -45.01 55.94
CA ASP A 332 -32.46 -45.08 57.34
C ASP A 332 -32.45 -46.53 57.85
N ASN A 333 -31.84 -46.74 59.03
CA ASN A 333 -32.38 -47.59 60.09
C ASN A 333 -31.78 -47.25 61.45
#